data_AF-A0A958YJQ8-F1
#
_entry.id   AF-A0A958YJQ8-F1
#
_cell.length_a   1.000
_cell.length_b   1.000
_cell.length_c   1.000
_cell.angle_alpha   90.00
_cell.angle_beta   90.00
_cell.angle_gamma   90.00
#
_symmetry.space_group_name_H-M   'P 1'
#
loop_
_entity.id
_entity.type
_entity.pdbx_description
1 polymer ?
#
loop_
_entity_poly.entity_id
_entity_poly.type
_entity_poly.pdbx_seq_one_letter_code
_entity_poly.pdbx_strand_id
1 'polypeptide(L)'
;MKHTYLNILTLFVLAFLVLTPAFSQRESANWYFGDYAGLNFNSGNPVPLNDGQLITKEGCATISDTNGSLLFYTDGTTVWDRQHTIMPNGHDLLGHSSSTMSALIIPKPGNSQSFYIFTIDKPSYFLTEGLPIDGVNYSEVNMALNNGFGDIVATNKNKHLITYDVNNAEQNEYKSSEKITAVTHSDGSTIWVITQFINKFYAFRVDENGVNETPVISTVSQAVYPRFNTDGSNITAIGYLKVSPDGKKIAIAHSSTIIGNPEDGTRKSGKVLLYDFNNSSGAVTNETTILSDTY
;
A
#
# COMPACT_ATOMS: atom_id res chain seq x y z
N MET A 1 20.31 43.12 33.05
CA MET A 1 18.99 42.57 33.44
C MET A 1 18.17 42.06 32.26
N LYS A 2 17.90 42.83 31.18
CA LYS A 2 17.08 42.35 30.04
C LYS A 2 17.57 41.05 29.35
N HIS A 3 18.88 40.86 29.18
CA HIS A 3 19.43 39.65 28.53
C HIS A 3 19.24 38.35 29.34
N THR A 4 19.16 38.44 30.66
CA THR A 4 19.01 37.26 31.54
C THR A 4 17.59 36.69 31.47
N TYR A 5 16.57 37.55 31.34
CA TYR A 5 15.18 37.12 31.18
C TYR A 5 14.91 36.46 29.83
N LEU A 6 15.58 36.90 28.76
CA LEU A 6 15.43 36.32 27.43
C LEU A 6 15.94 34.86 27.40
N ASN A 7 17.10 34.61 28.01
CA ASN A 7 17.67 33.26 28.09
C ASN A 7 16.84 32.29 28.94
N ILE A 8 16.24 32.77 30.04
CA ILE A 8 15.34 31.96 30.88
C ILE A 8 14.05 31.62 30.11
N LEU A 9 13.49 32.58 29.37
CA LEU A 9 12.30 32.36 28.55
C LEU A 9 12.56 31.35 27.42
N THR A 10 13.72 31.43 26.75
CA THR A 10 14.11 30.46 25.71
C THR A 10 14.28 29.05 26.29
N LEU A 11 14.87 28.92 27.48
CA LEU A 11 15.02 27.63 28.17
C LEU A 11 13.66 27.03 28.56
N PHE A 12 12.72 27.87 29.00
CA PHE A 12 11.36 27.46 29.37
C PHE A 12 10.55 26.97 28.15
N VAL A 13 10.68 27.64 26.99
CA VAL A 13 10.04 27.22 25.73
C VAL A 13 10.62 25.91 25.21
N LEU A 14 11.95 25.71 25.30
CA LEU A 14 12.57 24.43 24.95
C LEU A 14 12.13 23.30 25.89
N ALA A 15 12.01 23.55 27.20
CA ALA A 15 11.51 22.55 28.14
C ALA A 15 10.04 22.15 27.89
N PHE A 16 9.21 23.08 27.44
CA PHE A 16 7.81 22.80 27.09
C PHE A 16 7.67 21.97 25.80
N LEU A 17 8.59 22.12 24.84
CA LEU A 17 8.63 21.34 23.59
C LEU A 17 9.12 19.90 23.79
N VAL A 18 9.86 19.62 24.86
CA VAL A 18 10.37 18.26 25.18
C VAL A 18 9.35 17.45 26.01
N LEU A 19 8.33 18.11 26.58
CA LEU A 19 7.33 17.48 27.46
C LEU A 19 6.00 17.17 26.76
N THR A 20 5.84 17.51 25.48
CA THR A 20 4.67 17.04 24.72
C THR A 20 4.86 15.57 24.41
N PRO A 21 4.00 14.65 24.90
CA PRO A 21 4.03 13.27 24.43
C PRO A 21 3.85 13.29 22.91
N ALA A 22 4.86 12.83 22.18
CA ALA A 22 4.68 12.48 20.78
C ALA A 22 3.75 11.27 20.76
N PHE A 23 2.47 11.50 20.44
CA PHE A 23 1.55 10.40 20.20
C PHE A 23 2.03 9.68 18.95
N SER A 24 2.53 8.46 19.12
CA SER A 24 2.57 7.51 18.02
C SER A 24 1.14 7.32 17.53
N GLN A 25 0.92 7.42 16.22
CA GLN A 25 -0.30 6.98 15.56
C GLN A 25 -0.46 5.48 15.87
N ARG A 26 -1.52 5.12 16.61
CA ARG A 26 -1.80 3.74 17.05
C ARG A 26 -2.64 2.97 16.03
N GLU A 27 -2.94 3.59 14.90
CA GLU A 27 -3.68 3.01 13.79
C GLU A 27 -2.95 1.80 13.17
N SER A 28 -1.65 1.65 13.43
CA SER A 28 -0.84 0.48 13.08
C SER A 28 -0.41 -0.35 14.30
N ALA A 29 -1.13 -0.27 15.43
CA ALA A 29 -0.76 -0.97 16.66
C ALA A 29 -0.99 -2.50 16.60
N ASN A 30 -1.94 -2.98 15.79
CA ASN A 30 -2.16 -4.40 15.54
C ASN A 30 -1.70 -4.76 14.15
N TRP A 31 -0.92 -5.84 14.04
CA TRP A 31 -0.48 -6.42 12.79
C TRP A 31 -1.00 -7.85 12.73
N TYR A 32 -1.76 -8.19 11.70
CA TYR A 32 -2.09 -9.58 11.36
C TYR A 32 -1.44 -9.91 10.02
N PHE A 33 -0.74 -11.05 9.94
CA PHE A 33 0.03 -11.45 8.78
C PHE A 33 0.31 -12.96 8.78
N GLY A 34 0.74 -13.49 7.65
CA GLY A 34 1.16 -14.90 7.55
C GLY A 34 0.02 -15.88 7.83
N ASP A 35 0.36 -16.97 8.50
CA ASP A 35 -0.56 -18.05 8.86
C ASP A 35 -0.96 -17.92 10.34
N TYR A 36 -2.18 -17.42 10.59
CA TYR A 36 -2.78 -17.23 11.92
C TYR A 36 -1.95 -16.36 12.90
N ALA A 37 -0.96 -15.60 12.41
CA ALA A 37 -0.04 -14.84 13.23
C ALA A 37 -0.44 -13.36 13.36
N GLY A 38 -0.04 -12.76 14.48
CA GLY A 38 -0.11 -11.32 14.65
C GLY A 38 0.79 -10.79 15.77
N LEU A 39 0.94 -9.47 15.79
CA LEU A 39 1.67 -8.72 16.81
C LEU A 39 0.86 -7.49 17.24
N ASN A 40 0.83 -7.23 18.54
CA ASN A 40 0.28 -6.01 19.12
C ASN A 40 1.41 -5.15 19.71
N PHE A 41 1.38 -3.84 19.45
CA PHE A 41 2.38 -2.88 19.91
C PHE A 41 1.83 -1.85 20.91
N ASN A 42 0.60 -2.02 21.41
CA ASN A 42 -0.05 -1.03 22.31
C ASN A 42 0.72 -0.81 23.62
N SER A 43 1.48 -1.82 24.07
CA SER A 43 2.28 -1.75 25.29
C SER A 43 3.66 -1.10 25.11
N GLY A 44 4.05 -0.77 23.88
CA GLY A 44 5.41 -0.35 23.51
C GLY A 44 6.38 -1.52 23.25
N ASN A 45 6.04 -2.73 23.66
CA ASN A 45 6.73 -3.97 23.28
C ASN A 45 5.81 -4.84 22.39
N PRO A 46 6.37 -5.60 21.44
CA PRO A 46 5.57 -6.53 20.63
C PRO A 46 5.02 -7.66 21.50
N VAL A 47 3.70 -7.84 21.46
CA VAL A 47 2.97 -8.94 22.12
C VAL A 47 2.37 -9.83 21.03
N PRO A 48 2.60 -11.16 21.05
CA PRO A 48 2.06 -12.06 20.04
C PRO A 48 0.54 -12.18 20.14
N LEU A 49 -0.11 -12.23 18.98
CA LEU A 49 -1.53 -12.52 18.77
C LEU A 49 -1.63 -13.83 17.98
N ASN A 50 -2.53 -14.73 18.37
CA ASN A 50 -2.68 -16.08 17.77
C ASN A 50 -4.12 -16.37 17.32
N ASP A 51 -4.94 -15.32 17.20
CA ASP A 51 -6.36 -15.33 16.85
C ASP A 51 -6.63 -14.84 15.42
N GLY A 52 -5.58 -14.40 14.70
CA GLY A 52 -5.66 -14.02 13.30
C GLY A 52 -6.22 -15.15 12.43
N GLN A 53 -6.94 -14.81 11.36
CA GLN A 53 -7.59 -15.78 10.46
C GLN A 53 -6.95 -15.81 9.06
N LEU A 54 -5.90 -15.02 8.85
CA LEU A 54 -5.17 -15.00 7.59
C LEU A 54 -4.44 -16.32 7.36
N ILE A 55 -4.40 -16.72 6.09
CA ILE A 55 -3.50 -17.75 5.57
C ILE A 55 -2.95 -17.17 4.26
N THR A 56 -1.86 -16.41 4.37
CA THR A 56 -1.25 -15.70 3.24
C THR A 56 0.26 -15.77 3.30
N LYS A 57 0.90 -15.96 2.15
CA LYS A 57 2.37 -16.01 2.06
C LYS A 57 2.99 -14.62 1.89
N GLU A 58 2.22 -13.66 1.40
CA GLU A 58 2.73 -12.39 0.91
C GLU A 58 1.96 -11.21 1.49
N GLY A 59 1.19 -10.49 0.68
CA GLY A 59 0.51 -9.27 1.07
C GLY A 59 -0.63 -9.50 2.06
N CYS A 60 -0.77 -8.55 2.97
CA CYS A 60 -1.91 -8.35 3.85
C CYS A 60 -1.94 -6.90 4.34
N ALA A 61 -3.08 -6.45 4.84
CA ALA A 61 -3.22 -5.15 5.47
C ALA A 61 -4.06 -5.26 6.75
N THR A 62 -3.72 -4.46 7.76
CA THR A 62 -4.45 -4.34 9.03
C THR A 62 -4.62 -2.86 9.36
N ILE A 63 -5.77 -2.49 9.92
CA ILE A 63 -6.01 -1.13 10.41
C ILE A 63 -6.60 -1.17 11.83
N SER A 64 -6.11 -0.28 12.68
CA SER A 64 -6.61 -0.02 14.03
C SER A 64 -7.20 1.39 14.13
N ASP A 65 -7.99 1.64 15.17
CA ASP A 65 -8.45 2.99 15.49
C ASP A 65 -7.32 3.84 16.11
N THR A 66 -7.62 5.11 16.36
CA THR A 66 -6.71 6.08 16.98
C THR A 66 -6.25 5.68 18.39
N ASN A 67 -6.96 4.76 19.06
CA ASN A 67 -6.60 4.24 20.38
C ASN A 67 -5.74 2.96 20.30
N GLY A 68 -5.62 2.36 19.11
CA GLY A 68 -4.91 1.10 18.87
C GLY A 68 -5.78 -0.14 19.01
N SER A 69 -7.10 0.00 18.97
CA SER A 69 -8.03 -1.13 18.91
C SER A 69 -8.14 -1.62 17.46
N LEU A 70 -8.13 -2.93 17.25
CA LEU A 70 -8.34 -3.51 15.93
C LEU A 70 -9.69 -3.06 15.35
N LEU A 71 -9.70 -2.66 14.07
CA LEU A 71 -10.92 -2.43 13.30
C LEU A 71 -11.17 -3.61 12.36
N PHE A 72 -10.22 -3.88 11.45
CA PHE A 72 -10.29 -4.99 10.51
C PHE A 72 -8.93 -5.27 9.85
N TYR A 73 -8.83 -6.40 9.16
CA TYR A 73 -7.67 -6.82 8.38
C TYR A 73 -8.09 -7.63 7.15
N THR A 74 -7.19 -7.76 6.16
CA THR A 74 -7.46 -8.45 4.90
C THR A 74 -6.19 -9.01 4.28
N ASP A 75 -6.32 -10.09 3.51
CA ASP A 75 -5.29 -10.61 2.60
C ASP A 75 -5.41 -10.04 1.16
N GLY A 76 -6.36 -9.13 0.93
CA GLY A 76 -6.71 -8.59 -0.39
C GLY A 76 -7.85 -9.33 -1.09
N THR A 77 -8.31 -10.48 -0.58
CA THR A 77 -9.45 -11.26 -1.12
C THR A 77 -10.61 -11.37 -0.13
N THR A 78 -10.29 -11.48 1.16
CA THR A 78 -11.25 -11.60 2.25
C THR A 78 -10.98 -10.54 3.32
N VAL A 79 -12.03 -9.97 3.91
CA VAL A 79 -11.93 -8.96 4.98
C VAL A 79 -12.54 -9.50 6.26
N TRP A 80 -11.74 -9.52 7.33
CA TRP A 80 -12.16 -9.92 8.67
C TRP A 80 -12.26 -8.69 9.57
N ASP A 81 -13.34 -8.62 10.33
CA ASP A 81 -13.53 -7.59 11.35
C ASP A 81 -12.70 -7.87 12.62
N ARG A 82 -12.86 -6.99 13.60
CA ARG A 82 -12.20 -7.07 14.91
C ARG A 82 -12.61 -8.26 15.79
N GLN A 83 -13.67 -8.99 15.45
CA GLN A 83 -14.06 -10.23 16.12
C GLN A 83 -13.52 -11.46 15.40
N HIS A 84 -12.66 -11.26 14.38
CA HIS A 84 -12.14 -12.32 13.53
C HIS A 84 -13.22 -13.01 12.69
N THR A 85 -14.37 -12.35 12.51
CA THR A 85 -15.42 -12.82 11.62
C THR A 85 -15.32 -12.11 10.28
N ILE A 86 -15.67 -12.81 9.20
CA ILE A 86 -15.66 -12.21 7.87
C ILE A 86 -16.76 -11.16 7.82
N MET A 87 -16.40 -9.94 7.41
CA MET A 87 -17.39 -8.88 7.21
C MET A 87 -18.41 -9.34 6.15
N PRO A 88 -19.68 -8.92 6.27
CA PRO A 88 -20.59 -9.07 5.13
C PRO A 88 -19.96 -8.40 3.89
N ASN A 89 -20.26 -8.92 2.71
CA ASN A 89 -19.64 -8.52 1.43
C ASN A 89 -18.10 -8.55 1.40
N GLY A 90 -17.43 -9.07 2.44
CA GLY A 90 -15.99 -9.05 2.63
C GLY A 90 -15.24 -10.15 1.89
N HIS A 91 -15.93 -11.09 1.26
CA HIS A 91 -15.35 -12.07 0.33
C HIS A 91 -15.15 -11.50 -1.07
N ASP A 92 -14.44 -12.21 -1.94
CA ASP A 92 -14.34 -11.93 -3.37
C ASP A 92 -13.86 -10.50 -3.69
N LEU A 93 -12.94 -9.96 -2.88
CA LEU A 93 -12.16 -8.80 -3.30
C LEU A 93 -11.14 -9.22 -4.37
N LEU A 94 -10.86 -8.31 -5.30
CA LEU A 94 -10.02 -8.59 -6.48
C LEU A 94 -8.53 -8.33 -6.24
N GLY A 95 -8.03 -8.72 -5.07
CA GLY A 95 -6.59 -8.88 -4.82
C GLY A 95 -6.18 -10.33 -4.97
N HIS A 96 -4.94 -10.67 -4.61
CA HIS A 96 -4.51 -12.06 -4.56
C HIS A 96 -3.45 -12.29 -3.48
N SER A 97 -3.51 -13.44 -2.81
CA SER A 97 -2.56 -13.87 -1.76
C SER A 97 -1.11 -14.08 -2.23
N SER A 98 -0.86 -13.92 -3.54
CA SER A 98 0.46 -14.00 -4.16
C SER A 98 0.82 -12.69 -4.88
N SER A 99 0.23 -11.60 -4.41
CA SER A 99 0.72 -10.26 -4.68
C SER A 99 1.50 -9.78 -3.46
N THR A 100 2.74 -9.34 -3.69
CA THR A 100 3.64 -8.83 -2.64
C THR A 100 3.07 -7.64 -1.86
N MET A 101 2.14 -6.89 -2.45
CA MET A 101 1.34 -5.85 -1.79
C MET A 101 -0.15 -5.99 -2.15
N SER A 102 -0.74 -7.14 -1.82
CA SER A 102 -2.12 -7.51 -2.17
C SER A 102 -3.20 -6.54 -1.70
N ALA A 103 -2.96 -5.80 -0.61
CA ALA A 103 -3.89 -4.83 -0.07
C ALA A 103 -3.20 -3.60 0.54
N LEU A 104 -3.87 -2.45 0.45
CA LEU A 104 -3.54 -1.22 1.15
C LEU A 104 -4.83 -0.60 1.72
N ILE A 105 -4.83 -0.30 3.02
CA ILE A 105 -5.96 0.34 3.69
C ILE A 105 -5.62 1.80 3.94
N ILE A 106 -6.53 2.71 3.58
CA ILE A 106 -6.45 4.13 3.96
C ILE A 106 -7.77 4.59 4.59
N PRO A 107 -7.77 5.56 5.51
CA PRO A 107 -8.99 6.22 5.93
C PRO A 107 -9.60 7.00 4.76
N LYS A 108 -10.93 7.08 4.70
CA LYS A 108 -11.62 7.99 3.78
C LYS A 108 -11.51 9.42 4.34
N PRO A 109 -10.89 10.36 3.61
CA PRO A 109 -10.87 11.75 4.06
C PRO A 109 -12.27 12.28 4.35
N GLY A 110 -12.40 13.15 5.36
CA GLY A 110 -13.69 13.71 5.76
C GLY A 110 -14.66 12.74 6.45
N ASN A 111 -14.34 11.44 6.57
CA ASN A 111 -15.21 10.47 7.24
C ASN A 111 -14.41 9.47 8.09
N SER A 112 -14.44 9.64 9.42
CA SER A 112 -13.73 8.79 10.38
C SER A 112 -14.30 7.37 10.56
N GLN A 113 -15.44 7.06 9.93
CA GLN A 113 -16.07 5.73 9.97
C GLN A 113 -15.87 4.96 8.66
N SER A 114 -15.32 5.58 7.62
CA SER A 114 -15.12 4.93 6.32
C SER A 114 -13.63 4.77 6.01
N PHE A 115 -13.32 3.68 5.33
CA PHE A 115 -11.98 3.34 4.86
C PHE A 115 -12.06 2.85 3.42
N TYR A 116 -10.97 2.97 2.68
CA TYR A 116 -10.80 2.31 1.39
C TYR A 116 -9.79 1.17 1.51
N ILE A 117 -10.13 0.03 0.95
CA ILE A 117 -9.20 -1.08 0.69
C ILE A 117 -8.86 -1.01 -0.79
N PHE A 118 -7.60 -0.71 -1.12
CA PHE A 118 -7.08 -0.89 -2.46
C PHE A 118 -6.51 -2.30 -2.56
N THR A 119 -6.89 -3.04 -3.60
CA THR A 119 -6.39 -4.39 -3.84
C THR A 119 -5.55 -4.43 -5.10
N ILE A 120 -4.49 -5.24 -5.08
CA ILE A 120 -3.68 -5.55 -6.25
C ILE A 120 -3.70 -7.05 -6.49
N ASP A 121 -4.10 -7.44 -7.69
CA ASP A 121 -4.03 -8.81 -8.15
C ASP A 121 -2.60 -9.24 -8.53
N LYS A 122 -2.38 -10.55 -8.67
CA LYS A 122 -1.14 -11.11 -9.22
C LYS A 122 -1.16 -10.97 -10.76
N PRO A 123 -0.17 -10.33 -11.39
CA PRO A 123 -0.09 -10.31 -12.85
C PRO A 123 0.64 -11.56 -13.39
N SER A 124 0.21 -12.75 -12.96
CA SER A 124 0.82 -14.05 -13.31
C SER A 124 -0.20 -15.18 -13.43
N TYR A 125 0.06 -16.13 -14.33
CA TYR A 125 -0.87 -17.24 -14.65
C TYR A 125 -0.66 -18.52 -13.84
N PHE A 126 0.44 -18.63 -13.10
CA PHE A 126 0.81 -19.89 -12.43
C PHE A 126 -0.18 -20.36 -11.36
N LEU A 127 -0.84 -19.44 -10.65
CA LEU A 127 -1.61 -19.79 -9.46
C LEU A 127 -3.12 -19.99 -9.70
N THR A 128 -3.65 -19.55 -10.84
CA THR A 128 -5.05 -19.75 -11.24
C THR A 128 -5.19 -19.70 -12.77
N GLU A 129 -5.15 -20.86 -13.42
CA GLU A 129 -5.48 -20.94 -14.86
C GLU A 129 -6.94 -20.48 -15.09
N GLY A 130 -7.16 -19.61 -16.08
CA GLY A 130 -8.49 -19.23 -16.55
C GLY A 130 -9.19 -18.10 -15.79
N LEU A 131 -8.58 -17.53 -14.75
CA LEU A 131 -9.08 -16.29 -14.14
C LEU A 131 -8.44 -15.07 -14.82
N PRO A 132 -9.23 -14.01 -15.09
CA PRO A 132 -8.65 -12.76 -15.58
C PRO A 132 -7.73 -12.16 -14.53
N ILE A 133 -6.66 -11.49 -14.96
CA ILE A 133 -5.90 -10.61 -14.08
C ILE A 133 -6.73 -9.36 -13.84
N ASP A 134 -7.08 -9.02 -12.61
CA ASP A 134 -8.01 -7.92 -12.28
C ASP A 134 -7.33 -6.56 -12.05
N GLY A 135 -6.00 -6.55 -11.97
CA GLY A 135 -5.19 -5.34 -11.82
C GLY A 135 -5.39 -4.66 -10.46
N VAL A 136 -5.60 -3.34 -10.46
CA VAL A 136 -5.79 -2.54 -9.25
C VAL A 136 -7.26 -2.19 -9.09
N ASN A 137 -7.82 -2.46 -7.91
CA ASN A 137 -9.21 -2.15 -7.58
C ASN A 137 -9.31 -1.48 -6.21
N TYR A 138 -10.46 -0.90 -5.88
CA TYR A 138 -10.74 -0.46 -4.52
C TYR A 138 -12.15 -0.84 -4.05
N SER A 139 -12.29 -0.97 -2.74
CA SER A 139 -13.56 -1.18 -2.05
C SER A 139 -13.71 -0.23 -0.86
N GLU A 140 -14.92 0.30 -0.61
CA GLU A 140 -15.20 1.10 0.59
C GLU A 140 -15.68 0.21 1.74
N VAL A 141 -15.05 0.32 2.91
CA VAL A 141 -15.54 -0.23 4.18
C VAL A 141 -16.22 0.90 4.95
N ASN A 142 -17.37 0.64 5.55
CA ASN A 142 -18.01 1.55 6.50
C ASN A 142 -18.20 0.84 7.85
N MET A 143 -17.50 1.32 8.88
CA MET A 143 -17.49 0.75 10.23
C MET A 143 -18.81 0.93 10.99
N ALA A 144 -19.71 1.82 10.54
CA ALA A 144 -21.04 1.95 11.12
C ALA A 144 -22.01 0.83 10.71
N LEU A 145 -21.67 0.05 9.68
CA LEU A 145 -22.46 -1.09 9.23
C LEU A 145 -22.26 -2.31 10.14
N ASN A 146 -23.08 -3.36 9.93
CA ASN A 146 -23.02 -4.63 10.67
C ASN A 146 -22.93 -4.42 12.20
N ASN A 147 -23.82 -3.59 12.76
CA ASN A 147 -23.86 -3.27 14.19
C ASN A 147 -22.54 -2.73 14.77
N GLY A 148 -21.75 -2.02 13.96
CA GLY A 148 -20.46 -1.46 14.37
C GLY A 148 -19.27 -2.40 14.18
N PHE A 149 -19.44 -3.55 13.54
CA PHE A 149 -18.34 -4.43 13.14
C PHE A 149 -17.82 -4.13 11.73
N GLY A 150 -18.51 -3.28 10.98
CA GLY A 150 -18.13 -2.90 9.63
C GLY A 150 -18.58 -3.89 8.55
N ASP A 151 -18.69 -3.38 7.34
CA ASP A 151 -19.12 -4.10 6.13
C ASP A 151 -18.54 -3.36 4.91
N ILE A 152 -18.36 -4.10 3.80
CA ILE A 152 -18.04 -3.50 2.51
C ILE A 152 -19.32 -2.87 1.93
N VAL A 153 -19.24 -1.59 1.56
CA VAL A 153 -20.33 -0.88 0.89
C VAL A 153 -20.52 -1.47 -0.50
N ALA A 154 -21.58 -2.25 -0.69
CA ALA A 154 -21.82 -3.05 -1.90
C ALA A 154 -21.75 -2.25 -3.21
N THR A 155 -22.20 -0.99 -3.23
CA THR A 155 -22.14 -0.12 -4.43
C THR A 155 -20.74 0.33 -4.79
N ASN A 156 -19.81 0.27 -3.83
CA ASN A 156 -18.42 0.71 -3.91
C ASN A 156 -17.46 -0.47 -3.73
N LYS A 157 -17.85 -1.69 -4.07
CA LYS A 157 -16.99 -2.88 -4.05
C LYS A 157 -16.30 -3.07 -5.41
N ASN A 158 -15.02 -3.43 -5.39
CA ASN A 158 -14.21 -3.81 -6.56
C ASN A 158 -14.28 -2.81 -7.73
N LYS A 159 -14.15 -1.52 -7.42
CA LYS A 159 -14.06 -0.47 -8.44
C LYS A 159 -12.69 -0.48 -9.09
N HIS A 160 -12.65 -0.72 -10.40
CA HIS A 160 -11.42 -0.88 -11.16
C HIS A 160 -10.71 0.44 -11.43
N LEU A 161 -9.39 0.46 -11.22
CA LEU A 161 -8.52 1.59 -11.52
C LEU A 161 -7.63 1.25 -12.71
N ILE A 162 -7.86 1.95 -13.83
CA ILE A 162 -7.09 1.74 -15.06
C ILE A 162 -5.66 2.26 -14.85
N THR A 163 -4.70 1.34 -14.84
CA THR A 163 -3.27 1.58 -14.56
C THR A 163 -2.38 1.14 -15.73
N TYR A 164 -2.95 1.18 -16.94
CA TYR A 164 -2.35 0.64 -18.16
C TYR A 164 -2.99 1.28 -19.41
N ASP A 165 -2.38 1.11 -20.58
CA ASP A 165 -2.98 1.50 -21.87
C ASP A 165 -3.93 0.41 -22.36
N VAL A 166 -5.23 0.69 -22.36
CA VAL A 166 -6.30 -0.25 -22.76
C VAL A 166 -6.22 -0.68 -24.22
N ASN A 167 -5.51 0.07 -25.08
CA ASN A 167 -5.34 -0.27 -26.49
C ASN A 167 -4.08 -1.11 -26.75
N ASN A 168 -3.25 -1.33 -25.73
CA ASN A 168 -2.07 -2.18 -25.84
C ASN A 168 -2.38 -3.56 -25.25
N ALA A 169 -2.27 -4.61 -26.08
CA ALA A 169 -2.67 -5.97 -25.70
C ALA A 169 -1.90 -6.52 -24.50
N GLU A 170 -0.57 -6.34 -24.45
CA GLU A 170 0.26 -6.82 -23.33
C GLU A 170 -0.09 -6.08 -22.03
N GLN A 171 -0.31 -4.77 -22.12
CA GLN A 171 -0.69 -3.97 -20.97
C GLN A 171 -2.09 -4.29 -20.46
N ASN A 172 -3.05 -4.54 -21.35
CA ASN A 172 -4.41 -4.94 -21.00
C ASN A 172 -4.48 -6.35 -20.40
N GLU A 173 -3.51 -7.20 -20.74
CA GLU A 173 -3.38 -8.54 -20.17
C GLU A 173 -2.90 -8.47 -18.71
N TYR A 174 -1.81 -7.76 -18.42
CA TYR A 174 -1.17 -7.79 -17.09
C TYR A 174 -1.58 -6.67 -16.14
N LYS A 175 -2.05 -5.54 -16.68
CA LYS A 175 -2.71 -4.40 -16.02
C LYS A 175 -1.92 -3.63 -14.94
N SER A 176 -1.05 -4.26 -14.16
CA SER A 176 -0.32 -3.62 -13.05
C SER A 176 0.92 -4.42 -12.63
N SER A 177 1.73 -3.84 -11.74
CA SER A 177 2.68 -4.61 -10.90
C SER A 177 2.14 -4.74 -9.48
N GLU A 178 2.77 -5.56 -8.64
CA GLU A 178 2.32 -5.84 -7.26
C GLU A 178 2.69 -4.74 -6.25
N LYS A 179 2.80 -3.48 -6.69
CA LYS A 179 3.42 -2.42 -5.91
C LYS A 179 2.48 -1.22 -5.76
N ILE A 180 2.10 -0.91 -4.52
CA ILE A 180 1.26 0.24 -4.18
C ILE A 180 1.76 0.94 -2.93
N THR A 181 1.48 2.21 -2.78
CA THR A 181 1.76 2.95 -1.55
C THR A 181 0.79 4.13 -1.40
N ALA A 182 0.78 4.76 -0.22
CA ALA A 182 0.03 5.99 -0.01
C ALA A 182 0.78 6.98 0.87
N VAL A 183 0.48 8.26 0.68
CA VAL A 183 0.95 9.36 1.53
C VAL A 183 -0.10 10.46 1.59
N THR A 184 -0.19 11.13 2.73
CA THR A 184 -1.01 12.33 2.87
C THR A 184 -0.48 13.46 1.98
N HIS A 185 -1.39 14.09 1.26
CA HIS A 185 -1.12 15.25 0.44
C HIS A 185 -0.63 16.43 1.30
N SER A 186 0.10 17.37 0.68
CA SER A 186 0.60 18.57 1.35
C SER A 186 -0.48 19.52 1.86
N ASP A 187 -1.76 19.26 1.56
CA ASP A 187 -2.91 20.04 2.05
C ASP A 187 -3.38 19.54 3.44
N GLY A 188 -2.85 18.39 3.89
CA GLY A 188 -3.21 17.77 5.16
C GLY A 188 -4.59 17.12 5.19
N SER A 189 -5.33 17.11 4.08
CA SER A 189 -6.70 16.63 4.02
C SER A 189 -6.94 15.57 2.94
N THR A 190 -6.11 15.49 1.90
CA THR A 190 -6.25 14.48 0.85
C THR A 190 -5.12 13.46 0.92
N ILE A 191 -5.28 12.32 0.25
CA ILE A 191 -4.31 11.23 0.23
C ILE A 191 -3.98 10.90 -1.22
N TRP A 192 -2.70 10.69 -1.51
CA TRP A 192 -2.26 10.06 -2.75
C TRP A 192 -2.17 8.56 -2.57
N VAL A 193 -2.75 7.79 -3.50
CA VAL A 193 -2.52 6.36 -3.67
C VAL A 193 -1.75 6.15 -4.96
N ILE A 194 -0.58 5.54 -4.87
CA ILE A 194 0.39 5.49 -5.96
C ILE A 194 0.72 4.04 -6.26
N THR A 195 0.57 3.65 -7.53
CA THR A 195 0.97 2.34 -8.06
C THR A 195 1.86 2.50 -9.28
N GLN A 196 2.45 1.41 -9.76
CA GLN A 196 3.42 1.41 -10.84
C GLN A 196 3.17 0.27 -11.82
N PHE A 197 3.28 0.56 -13.11
CA PHE A 197 3.29 -0.45 -14.17
C PHE A 197 4.26 -0.06 -15.29
N ILE A 198 5.13 -0.99 -15.68
CA ILE A 198 6.19 -0.83 -16.70
C ILE A 198 7.15 0.32 -16.39
N ASN A 199 6.89 1.52 -16.89
CA ASN A 199 7.67 2.74 -16.67
C ASN A 199 6.77 3.91 -16.25
N LYS A 200 5.54 3.63 -15.81
CA LYS A 200 4.56 4.64 -15.42
C LYS A 200 4.19 4.48 -13.96
N PHE A 201 4.17 5.61 -13.25
CA PHE A 201 3.50 5.74 -11.96
C PHE A 201 2.12 6.34 -12.17
N TYR A 202 1.16 5.83 -11.42
CA TYR A 202 -0.24 6.28 -11.43
C TYR A 202 -0.57 6.74 -10.01
N ALA A 203 -0.76 8.05 -9.84
CA ALA A 203 -1.12 8.66 -8.56
C ALA A 203 -2.60 9.07 -8.57
N PHE A 204 -3.41 8.35 -7.81
CA PHE A 204 -4.84 8.63 -7.61
C PHE A 204 -5.01 9.51 -6.37
N ARG A 205 -5.76 10.60 -6.51
CA ARG A 205 -6.09 11.46 -5.38
C ARG A 205 -7.34 10.92 -4.70
N VAL A 206 -7.33 10.87 -3.38
CA VAL A 206 -8.49 10.50 -2.55
C VAL A 206 -8.82 11.67 -1.66
N ASP A 207 -10.07 12.12 -1.71
CA ASP A 207 -10.60 13.22 -0.91
C ASP A 207 -11.94 12.84 -0.27
N GLU A 208 -12.65 13.82 0.30
CA GLU A 208 -13.92 13.61 0.99
C GLU A 208 -15.04 13.05 0.11
N ASN A 209 -14.95 13.27 -1.21
CA ASN A 209 -15.89 12.74 -2.20
C ASN A 209 -15.52 11.31 -2.62
N GLY A 210 -14.33 10.83 -2.25
CA GLY A 210 -13.84 9.48 -2.50
C GLY A 210 -12.60 9.43 -3.39
N VAL A 211 -12.44 8.32 -4.11
CA VAL A 211 -11.29 8.09 -5.00
C VAL A 211 -11.53 8.79 -6.33
N ASN A 212 -10.62 9.67 -6.75
CA ASN A 212 -10.58 10.16 -8.12
C ASN A 212 -9.94 9.09 -9.02
N GLU A 213 -10.75 8.44 -9.84
CA GLU A 213 -10.34 7.34 -10.72
C GLU A 213 -9.46 7.79 -11.91
N THR A 214 -9.26 9.10 -12.12
CA THR A 214 -8.32 9.63 -13.13
C THR A 214 -6.99 9.97 -12.46
N PRO A 215 -5.91 9.19 -12.70
CA PRO A 215 -4.64 9.41 -12.04
C PRO A 215 -3.82 10.52 -12.69
N VAL A 216 -2.91 11.09 -11.90
CA VAL A 216 -1.74 11.78 -12.45
C VAL A 216 -0.73 10.72 -12.88
N ILE A 217 -0.38 10.73 -14.17
CA ILE A 217 0.52 9.73 -14.76
C ILE A 217 1.91 10.34 -14.95
N SER A 218 2.92 9.70 -14.40
CA SER A 218 4.33 10.07 -14.58
C SER A 218 5.08 8.96 -15.29
N THR A 219 5.74 9.29 -16.39
CA THR A 219 6.59 8.33 -17.14
C THR A 219 8.05 8.52 -16.73
N VAL A 220 8.72 7.42 -16.37
CA VAL A 220 10.12 7.39 -15.95
C VAL A 220 11.00 6.63 -16.93
N SER A 221 12.32 6.65 -16.72
CA SER A 221 13.30 6.10 -17.66
C SER A 221 13.37 4.58 -17.61
N GLN A 222 13.36 3.98 -16.40
CA GLN A 222 13.36 2.53 -16.26
C GLN A 222 12.01 1.94 -16.66
N ALA A 223 12.01 1.15 -17.72
CA ALA A 223 10.89 0.28 -18.07
C ALA A 223 11.13 -1.15 -17.58
N VAL A 224 10.17 -1.67 -16.81
CA VAL A 224 10.16 -3.05 -16.30
C VAL A 224 8.95 -3.77 -16.85
N TYR A 225 9.13 -4.37 -18.03
CA TYR A 225 8.07 -5.13 -18.69
C TYR A 225 7.83 -6.48 -18.00
N PRO A 226 6.62 -7.05 -18.08
CA PRO A 226 6.33 -8.41 -17.61
C PRO A 226 7.32 -9.44 -18.18
N ARG A 227 7.94 -10.21 -17.30
CA ARG A 227 8.91 -11.27 -17.64
C ARG A 227 8.65 -12.49 -16.79
N PHE A 228 8.66 -13.65 -17.44
CA PHE A 228 8.25 -14.90 -16.83
C PHE A 228 9.43 -15.84 -16.63
N ASN A 229 9.48 -16.51 -15.48
CA ASN A 229 10.41 -17.62 -15.29
C ASN A 229 9.85 -18.90 -15.94
N THR A 230 10.60 -20.01 -15.82
CA THR A 230 10.19 -21.34 -16.34
C THR A 230 8.90 -21.87 -15.73
N ASP A 231 8.53 -21.37 -14.56
CA ASP A 231 7.31 -21.74 -13.86
C ASP A 231 6.13 -20.84 -14.27
N GLY A 232 6.31 -19.91 -15.20
CA GLY A 232 5.25 -18.99 -15.65
C GLY A 232 4.90 -17.88 -14.65
N SER A 233 5.74 -17.65 -13.63
CA SER A 233 5.59 -16.55 -12.68
C SER A 233 6.21 -15.26 -13.24
N ASN A 234 5.49 -14.14 -13.10
CA ASN A 234 5.96 -12.82 -13.52
C ASN A 234 6.94 -12.23 -12.50
N ILE A 235 8.22 -12.59 -12.63
CA ILE A 235 9.27 -12.23 -11.66
C ILE A 235 9.53 -10.71 -11.55
N THR A 236 9.13 -9.94 -12.57
CA THR A 236 9.30 -8.49 -12.61
C THR A 236 8.19 -7.72 -11.88
N ALA A 237 7.05 -8.35 -11.64
CA ALA A 237 5.94 -7.75 -10.91
C ALA A 237 6.22 -7.63 -9.41
N ILE A 238 7.03 -8.55 -8.88
CA ILE A 238 7.38 -8.68 -7.46
C ILE A 238 8.24 -7.49 -6.99
N GLY A 239 7.93 -6.95 -5.82
CA GLY A 239 8.78 -6.01 -5.11
C GLY A 239 8.00 -5.09 -4.18
N TYR A 240 8.54 -3.92 -3.88
CA TYR A 240 7.92 -3.00 -2.92
C TYR A 240 8.01 -1.55 -3.38
N LEU A 241 6.99 -0.77 -3.03
CA LEU A 241 6.94 0.68 -3.26
C LEU A 241 6.70 1.40 -1.93
N LYS A 242 7.52 2.40 -1.66
CA LYS A 242 7.38 3.24 -0.47
C LYS A 242 7.61 4.70 -0.84
N VAL A 243 6.74 5.55 -0.34
CA VAL A 243 6.86 7.01 -0.41
C VAL A 243 7.34 7.54 0.95
N SER A 244 8.18 8.57 0.95
CA SER A 244 8.66 9.18 2.19
C SER A 244 7.50 9.84 2.94
N PRO A 245 7.49 9.84 4.29
CA PRO A 245 6.40 10.45 5.06
C PRO A 245 6.18 11.94 4.77
N ASP A 246 7.24 12.65 4.35
CA ASP A 246 7.14 14.06 3.96
C ASP A 246 6.73 14.27 2.48
N GLY A 247 6.48 13.19 1.75
CA GLY A 247 6.00 13.20 0.37
C GLY A 247 6.99 13.78 -0.64
N LYS A 248 8.30 13.78 -0.34
CA LYS A 248 9.32 14.33 -1.26
C LYS A 248 10.03 13.29 -2.11
N LYS A 249 10.01 12.03 -1.67
CA LYS A 249 10.72 10.94 -2.33
C LYS A 249 9.82 9.73 -2.46
N ILE A 250 10.02 8.96 -3.52
CA ILE A 250 9.43 7.64 -3.67
C ILE A 250 10.51 6.65 -4.09
N ALA A 251 10.55 5.50 -3.43
CA ALA A 251 11.50 4.43 -3.67
C ALA A 251 10.77 3.17 -4.10
N ILE A 252 11.26 2.54 -5.16
CA ILE A 252 10.75 1.27 -5.68
C ILE A 252 11.88 0.25 -5.65
N ALA A 253 11.57 -0.94 -5.12
CA ALA A 253 12.42 -2.11 -5.20
C ALA A 253 11.79 -3.09 -6.18
N HIS A 254 12.54 -3.49 -7.20
CA HIS A 254 12.19 -4.56 -8.11
C HIS A 254 12.98 -5.80 -7.73
N SER A 255 12.28 -6.93 -7.52
CA SER A 255 12.91 -8.24 -7.32
C SER A 255 13.73 -8.65 -8.56
N SER A 256 13.23 -8.35 -9.75
CA SER A 256 13.93 -8.55 -11.02
C SER A 256 13.51 -7.48 -12.02
N THR A 257 14.38 -7.16 -12.98
CA THR A 257 14.06 -6.25 -14.10
C THR A 257 14.21 -6.90 -15.48
N ILE A 258 14.91 -8.04 -15.57
CA ILE A 258 15.03 -8.86 -16.76
C ILE A 258 15.00 -10.36 -16.40
N ILE A 259 14.82 -11.21 -17.41
CA ILE A 259 15.04 -12.66 -17.27
C ILE A 259 16.57 -12.87 -17.20
N GLY A 260 17.07 -13.34 -16.05
CA GLY A 260 18.47 -13.74 -15.91
C GLY A 260 18.81 -14.97 -16.76
N ASN A 261 20.06 -15.43 -16.75
CA ASN A 261 20.48 -16.58 -17.53
C ASN A 261 20.27 -17.90 -16.74
N PRO A 262 19.54 -18.90 -17.28
CA PRO A 262 19.35 -20.20 -16.61
C PRO A 262 20.66 -20.99 -16.44
N GLU A 263 21.67 -20.76 -17.31
CA GLU A 263 22.89 -21.58 -17.36
C GLU A 263 23.94 -21.19 -16.31
N ASP A 264 23.96 -19.94 -15.86
CA ASP A 264 24.94 -19.44 -14.88
C ASP A 264 24.32 -19.20 -13.48
N GLY A 265 23.01 -19.39 -13.34
CA GLY A 265 22.29 -19.19 -12.08
C GLY A 265 22.23 -17.73 -11.61
N THR A 266 22.63 -16.77 -12.45
CA THR A 266 22.68 -15.36 -12.05
C THR A 266 21.32 -14.68 -12.29
N ARG A 267 20.55 -14.54 -11.20
CA ARG A 267 19.30 -13.76 -11.19
C ARG A 267 19.53 -12.28 -10.85
N LYS A 268 20.76 -11.77 -11.00
CA LYS A 268 21.19 -10.43 -10.57
C LYS A 268 20.64 -9.30 -11.44
N SER A 269 19.31 -9.10 -11.43
CA SER A 269 18.66 -7.99 -12.13
C SER A 269 17.74 -7.14 -11.26
N GLY A 270 17.63 -7.45 -9.97
CA GLY A 270 16.90 -6.60 -9.05
C GLY A 270 17.52 -5.20 -8.99
N LYS A 271 16.66 -4.21 -8.75
CA LYS A 271 17.04 -2.80 -8.68
C LYS A 271 16.29 -2.11 -7.56
N VAL A 272 16.95 -1.15 -6.91
CA VAL A 272 16.30 -0.15 -6.06
C VAL A 272 16.48 1.20 -6.72
N LEU A 273 15.37 1.85 -7.03
CA LEU A 273 15.34 3.16 -7.68
C LEU A 273 14.66 4.16 -6.75
N LEU A 274 15.16 5.38 -6.74
CA LEU A 274 14.65 6.51 -5.98
C LEU A 274 14.24 7.61 -6.95
N TYR A 275 13.13 8.27 -6.68
CA TYR A 275 12.59 9.37 -7.46
C TYR A 275 12.23 10.53 -6.54
N ASP A 276 12.11 11.71 -7.12
CA ASP A 276 11.42 12.84 -6.51
C ASP A 276 9.91 12.66 -6.66
N PHE A 277 9.19 12.84 -5.56
CA PHE A 277 7.72 12.91 -5.56
C PHE A 277 7.30 14.35 -5.26
N ASN A 278 6.43 14.92 -6.11
CA ASN A 278 5.83 16.21 -5.86
C ASN A 278 4.48 16.02 -5.19
N ASN A 279 4.45 16.15 -3.86
CA ASN A 279 3.24 15.90 -3.07
C ASN A 279 2.04 16.83 -3.41
N SER A 280 2.29 17.97 -4.05
CA SER A 280 1.21 18.89 -4.45
C SER A 280 0.61 18.56 -5.82
N SER A 281 1.35 17.85 -6.69
CA SER A 281 0.87 17.51 -8.04
C SER A 281 0.71 16.02 -8.30
N GLY A 282 1.26 15.14 -7.45
CA GLY A 282 1.31 13.70 -7.68
C GLY A 282 2.37 13.26 -8.69
N ALA A 283 3.22 14.17 -9.19
CA ALA A 283 4.23 13.86 -10.19
C ALA A 283 5.44 13.11 -9.60
N VAL A 284 5.95 12.13 -10.35
CA VAL A 284 7.18 11.37 -10.04
C VAL A 284 8.24 11.70 -11.10
N THR A 285 9.42 12.15 -10.67
CA THR A 285 10.49 12.62 -11.57
C THR A 285 11.88 12.27 -11.03
N ASN A 286 12.94 12.60 -11.79
CA ASN A 286 14.34 12.52 -11.34
C ASN A 286 14.75 11.13 -10.81
N GLU A 287 14.61 10.13 -11.68
CA GLU A 287 15.04 8.76 -11.41
C GLU A 287 16.52 8.70 -11.03
N THR A 288 16.81 8.04 -9.92
CA THR A 288 18.16 7.77 -9.40
C THR A 288 18.26 6.29 -9.08
N THR A 289 19.25 5.61 -9.65
CA THR A 289 19.55 4.22 -9.25
C THR A 289 20.30 4.21 -7.93
N ILE A 290 19.75 3.52 -6.92
CA ILE A 290 20.39 3.35 -5.61
C ILE A 290 21.14 2.02 -5.56
N LEU A 291 20.52 0.96 -6.09
CA LEU A 291 21.12 -0.37 -6.22
C LEU A 291 20.74 -0.96 -7.58
N SER A 292 21.68 -1.65 -8.21
CA SER A 292 21.46 -2.42 -9.44
C SER A 292 22.19 -3.75 -9.38
N ASP A 293 21.77 -4.66 -10.25
CA ASP A 293 22.40 -5.96 -10.44
C ASP A 293 22.45 -6.77 -9.13
N THR A 294 21.41 -6.59 -8.32
CA THR A 294 21.24 -7.26 -7.05
C THR A 294 20.22 -8.37 -7.20
N TYR A 295 20.64 -9.60 -6.88
CA TYR A 295 19.80 -10.73 -6.49
C TYR A 295 20.73 -11.89 -6.11
#